data_AF-S7NSP4-F1
#
_entry.id   AF-S7NSP4-F1
#
_cell.length_a   1.000
_cell.length_b   1.000
_cell.length_c   1.000
_cell.angle_alpha   90.00
_cell.angle_beta   90.00
_cell.angle_gamma   90.00
#
_symmetry.space_group_name_H-M   'P 1'
#
loop_
_entity.id
_entity.type
_entity.pdbx_description
1 polymer ?
#
loop_
_entity_poly.entity_id
_entity_poly.type
_entity_poly.pdbx_seq_one_letter_code
_entity_poly.pdbx_strand_id
1 'polypeptide(L)'
;MHLQLVRQEMAVCPEQLSEFLDSLRQYLRGTAGPRSCFHIAAGRLSDGFTFVVYEFWETEEEWKRHLQSPVCKAFRHIKVDTLSQPEALSRISVPAAWCTVGRD
;
A
#
# COMPACT_ATOMS: atom_id res chain seq x y z
N MET A 1 14.97 16.14 5.01
CA MET A 1 13.76 15.36 5.35
C MET A 1 13.80 14.08 4.54
N HIS A 2 13.52 12.93 5.15
CA HIS A 2 13.40 11.64 4.48
C HIS A 2 11.99 11.10 4.68
N LEU A 3 11.51 10.31 3.73
CA LEU A 3 10.27 9.56 3.82
C LEU A 3 10.61 8.07 3.82
N GLN A 4 9.78 7.31 4.50
CA GLN A 4 9.82 5.86 4.44
C GLN A 4 8.91 5.38 3.32
N LEU A 5 9.50 4.76 2.30
CA LEU A 5 8.78 4.11 1.22
C LEU A 5 8.58 2.63 1.57
N VAL A 6 7.32 2.22 1.69
CA VAL A 6 6.89 0.83 1.82
C VAL A 6 6.33 0.40 0.46
N ARG A 7 6.92 -0.63 -0.15
CA ARG A 7 6.41 -1.24 -1.38
C ARG A 7 5.89 -2.64 -1.04
N GLN A 8 4.62 -2.87 -1.37
CA GLN A 8 3.95 -4.16 -1.23
C GLN A 8 3.61 -4.68 -2.62
N GLU A 9 4.04 -5.89 -2.94
CA GLU A 9 3.68 -6.60 -4.16
C GLU A 9 2.80 -7.80 -3.83
N MET A 10 1.72 -7.96 -4.58
CA MET A 10 0.61 -8.86 -4.28
C MET A 10 0.16 -9.54 -5.56
N ALA A 11 0.41 -10.85 -5.68
CA ALA A 11 -0.12 -11.66 -6.77
C ALA A 11 -1.45 -12.29 -6.33
N VAL A 12 -2.51 -12.00 -7.06
CA VAL A 12 -3.90 -12.31 -6.69
C VAL A 12 -4.38 -13.53 -7.48
N CYS A 13 -5.09 -14.44 -6.81
CA CYS A 13 -5.78 -15.55 -7.48
C CYS A 13 -6.83 -14.97 -8.47
N PRO A 14 -6.86 -15.42 -9.74
CA PRO A 14 -7.80 -14.88 -10.73
C PRO A 14 -9.26 -14.89 -10.30
N GLU A 15 -9.67 -15.93 -9.57
CA GLU A 15 -11.03 -16.12 -9.08
C GLU A 15 -11.41 -15.12 -7.98
N GLN A 16 -10.42 -14.57 -7.28
CA GLN A 16 -10.57 -13.64 -6.14
C GLN A 16 -10.33 -12.17 -6.53
N LEU A 17 -10.07 -11.91 -7.81
CA LEU A 17 -9.65 -10.60 -8.30
C LEU A 17 -10.66 -9.48 -7.98
N SER A 18 -11.96 -9.76 -8.10
CA SER A 18 -13.00 -8.74 -7.85
C SER A 18 -13.02 -8.31 -6.39
N GLU A 19 -13.00 -9.27 -5.47
CA GLU A 19 -12.99 -9.01 -4.02
C GLU A 19 -11.72 -8.25 -3.60
N PHE A 20 -10.57 -8.67 -4.12
CA PHE A 20 -9.31 -7.98 -3.88
C PHE A 20 -9.35 -6.53 -4.35
N LEU A 21 -9.87 -6.25 -5.56
CA LEU A 21 -9.96 -4.89 -6.10
C LEU A 21 -10.84 -3.98 -5.26
N ASP A 22 -11.97 -4.49 -4.77
CA ASP A 22 -12.88 -3.72 -3.94
C ASP A 22 -12.24 -3.40 -2.58
N SER A 23 -11.57 -4.36 -1.96
CA SER A 23 -10.83 -4.13 -0.73
C SER A 23 -9.63 -3.20 -0.92
N LEU A 24 -8.88 -3.36 -2.02
CA LEU A 24 -7.74 -2.49 -2.34
C LEU A 24 -8.20 -1.02 -2.49
N ARG A 25 -9.33 -0.78 -3.15
CA ARG A 25 -9.90 0.59 -3.26
C ARG A 25 -10.27 1.15 -1.89
N GLN A 26 -10.86 0.33 -1.00
CA GLN A 26 -11.18 0.75 0.36
C GLN A 26 -9.92 1.03 1.17
N TYR A 27 -8.90 0.19 1.06
CA TYR A 27 -7.60 0.38 1.71
C TYR A 27 -6.93 1.68 1.27
N LEU A 28 -6.89 1.94 -0.05
CA LEU A 28 -6.33 3.17 -0.60
C LEU A 28 -7.05 4.42 -0.08
N ARG A 29 -8.39 4.40 -0.07
CA ARG A 29 -9.20 5.52 0.45
C ARG A 29 -9.05 5.72 1.96
N GLY A 30 -8.97 4.65 2.73
CA GLY A 30 -8.83 4.73 4.18
C GLY A 30 -7.40 5.07 4.62
N THR A 31 -6.40 4.79 3.78
CA THR A 31 -5.00 5.14 4.03
C THR A 31 -4.68 6.55 3.54
N ALA A 32 -5.29 6.99 2.43
CA ALA A 32 -5.22 8.36 1.95
C ALA A 32 -6.06 9.29 2.84
N GLY A 33 -5.40 10.06 3.71
CA GLY A 33 -6.08 10.96 4.63
C GLY A 33 -5.16 12.02 5.22
N PRO A 34 -5.71 13.13 5.72
CA PRO A 34 -4.92 14.15 6.41
C PRO A 34 -4.26 13.53 7.65
N ARG A 35 -2.93 13.59 7.74
CA ARG A 35 -2.10 13.06 8.84
C ARG A 35 -2.08 11.52 8.99
N SER A 36 -2.48 10.76 7.97
CA SER A 36 -2.28 9.31 7.95
C SER A 36 -1.00 8.95 7.19
N CYS A 37 -1.01 9.08 5.86
CA CYS A 37 0.05 8.69 4.96
C CYS A 37 0.41 9.88 4.05
N PHE A 38 1.71 10.14 3.85
CA PHE A 38 2.18 11.27 3.02
C PHE A 38 1.70 11.13 1.58
N HIS A 39 1.79 9.92 1.04
CA HIS A 39 1.29 9.56 -0.29
C HIS A 39 1.09 8.06 -0.39
N ILE A 40 0.03 7.64 -1.07
CA ILE A 40 -0.19 6.23 -1.40
C ILE A 40 -0.57 6.12 -2.88
N ALA A 41 0.02 5.17 -3.57
CA ALA A 41 -0.28 4.85 -4.96
C ALA A 41 -0.37 3.33 -5.15
N ALA A 42 -1.20 2.91 -6.09
CA ALA A 42 -1.31 1.51 -6.49
C ALA A 42 -1.20 1.38 -8.01
N GLY A 43 -0.49 0.35 -8.46
CA GLY A 43 -0.36 -0.02 -9.87
C GLY A 43 -0.69 -1.48 -10.08
N ARG A 44 -1.16 -1.82 -11.29
CA ARG A 44 -1.38 -3.19 -11.75
C ARG A 44 -0.30 -3.51 -12.78
N LEU A 45 0.36 -4.65 -12.64
CA LEU A 45 1.39 -5.10 -13.59
C LEU A 45 0.74 -5.65 -14.87
N SER A 46 1.56 -5.85 -15.89
CA SER A 46 1.11 -6.29 -17.22
C SER A 46 0.51 -7.69 -17.25
N ASP A 47 0.79 -8.52 -16.25
CA ASP A 47 0.16 -9.85 -16.09
C ASP A 47 -1.33 -9.76 -15.71
N GLY A 48 -1.79 -8.59 -15.27
CA GLY A 48 -3.16 -8.36 -14.84
C GLY A 48 -3.50 -8.96 -13.47
N PHE A 49 -2.62 -9.68 -12.79
CA PHE A 49 -2.94 -10.30 -11.50
C PHE A 49 -2.01 -9.86 -10.38
N THR A 50 -0.92 -9.17 -10.72
CA THR A 50 0.00 -8.61 -9.75
C THR A 50 -0.26 -7.12 -9.55
N PHE A 51 -0.36 -6.74 -8.29
CA PHE A 51 -0.56 -5.36 -7.85
C PHE A 51 0.61 -4.91 -7.00
N VAL A 52 0.99 -3.65 -7.16
CA VAL A 52 2.03 -3.02 -6.37
C VAL A 52 1.45 -1.79 -5.70
N VAL A 53 1.55 -1.73 -4.38
CA VAL A 53 1.17 -0.57 -3.58
C VAL A 53 2.43 0.08 -3.01
N TYR A 54 2.53 1.39 -3.20
CA TYR A 54 3.58 2.25 -2.69
C TYR A 54 2.98 3.17 -1.63
N GLU A 55 3.51 3.12 -0.42
CA GLU A 55 3.10 3.99 0.68
C GLU A 55 4.30 4.78 1.18
N PHE A 56 4.11 6.09 1.33
CA PHE A 56 5.11 7.03 1.83
C PHE A 56 4.69 7.50 3.21
N TRP A 57 5.57 7.32 4.18
CA TRP A 57 5.35 7.68 5.58
C TRP A 57 6.39 8.71 6.04
N GLU A 58 5.99 9.73 6.78
CA GLU A 58 6.93 10.73 7.30
C GLU A 58 7.78 10.13 8.43
N THR A 59 7.20 9.23 9.21
CA THR A 59 7.86 8.56 10.33
C THR A 59 7.57 7.05 10.38
N GLU A 60 8.47 6.29 11.02
CA GLU A 60 8.24 4.86 11.27
C GLU A 60 7.10 4.64 12.28
N GLU A 61 6.90 5.58 13.20
CA GLU A 61 5.84 5.55 14.21
C GLU A 61 4.45 5.65 13.58
N GLU A 62 4.28 6.49 12.56
CA GLU A 62 3.02 6.59 11.80
C GLU A 62 2.74 5.31 11.02
N TRP A 63 3.76 4.75 10.35
CA TRP A 63 3.61 3.47 9.67
C TRP A 63 3.22 2.36 10.64
N LYS A 64 3.90 2.23 11.79
CA LYS A 64 3.55 1.24 12.82
C LYS A 64 2.15 1.43 13.37
N ARG A 65 1.71 2.67 13.55
CA ARG A 65 0.34 2.99 13.96
C ARG A 65 -0.67 2.57 12.90
N HIS A 66 -0.37 2.80 11.62
CA HIS A 66 -1.18 2.34 10.50
C HIS A 66 -1.31 0.83 10.44
N LEU A 67 -0.24 0.07 10.71
CA LEU A 67 -0.30 -1.40 10.79
C LEU A 67 -1.30 -1.90 11.85
N GLN A 68 -1.62 -1.08 12.85
CA GLN A 68 -2.61 -1.40 13.89
C GLN A 68 -4.02 -0.90 13.59
N SER A 69 -4.19 -0.11 12.53
CA SER A 69 -5.47 0.49 12.16
C SER A 69 -6.49 -0.57 11.70
N PRO A 70 -7.80 -0.29 11.85
CA PRO A 70 -8.84 -1.17 11.33
C PRO A 70 -8.73 -1.40 9.82
N VAL A 71 -8.38 -0.36 9.05
CA VAL A 71 -8.25 -0.45 7.58
C VAL A 71 -7.11 -1.37 7.17
N CYS A 72 -5.94 -1.28 7.83
CA CYS A 72 -4.82 -2.18 7.52
C CYS A 72 -5.09 -3.63 7.96
N LYS A 73 -5.75 -3.82 9.10
CA LYS A 73 -6.13 -5.16 9.59
C LYS A 73 -7.16 -5.83 8.69
N ALA A 74 -8.17 -5.09 8.23
CA ALA A 74 -9.15 -5.60 7.28
C ALA A 74 -8.50 -5.99 5.95
N PHE A 75 -7.62 -5.13 5.42
CA PHE A 75 -6.91 -5.44 4.17
C PHE A 75 -5.99 -6.66 4.31
N ARG A 76 -5.35 -6.86 5.48
CA ARG A 76 -4.55 -8.06 5.74
C ARG A 76 -5.36 -9.36 5.64
N HIS A 77 -6.62 -9.38 6.08
CA HIS A 77 -7.48 -10.55 5.90
C HIS A 77 -7.68 -10.86 4.41
N ILE A 78 -8.06 -9.84 3.64
CA ILE A 78 -8.26 -10.00 2.20
C ILE A 78 -6.98 -10.48 1.50
N LYS A 79 -5.80 -10.02 1.93
CA LYS A 79 -4.53 -10.52 1.39
C LYS A 79 -4.31 -12.02 1.69
N VAL A 80 -4.67 -12.49 2.87
CA VAL A 80 -4.57 -13.93 3.20
C VAL A 80 -5.51 -14.76 2.33
N ASP A 81 -6.72 -14.26 2.10
CA ASP A 81 -7.78 -15.03 1.42
C ASP A 81 -7.67 -15.00 -0.11
N THR A 82 -7.07 -13.94 -0.68
CA THR A 82 -7.13 -13.67 -2.13
C THR A 82 -5.80 -13.82 -2.86
N LEU A 83 -4.65 -13.83 -2.16
CA LEU A 83 -3.34 -13.91 -2.81
C LEU A 83 -2.95 -15.35 -3.13
N SER A 84 -2.31 -15.54 -4.29
CA SER A 84 -1.79 -16.83 -4.72
C SER A 84 -0.47 -17.21 -4.04
N GLN A 85 0.19 -16.23 -3.42
CA GLN A 85 1.44 -16.36 -2.67
C GLN A 85 1.56 -15.22 -1.66
N PRO A 86 2.42 -15.35 -0.63
CA PRO A 86 2.66 -14.26 0.32
C PRO A 86 3.10 -12.98 -0.38
N GLU A 87 2.65 -11.84 0.15
CA GLU A 87 3.08 -10.52 -0.29
C GLU A 87 4.60 -10.33 -0.21
N ALA A 88 5.18 -9.68 -1.21
CA ALA A 88 6.55 -9.19 -1.14
C ALA A 88 6.56 -7.78 -0.56
N LEU A 89 7.15 -7.61 0.64
CA LEU A 89 7.24 -6.31 1.32
C LEU A 89 8.68 -5.82 1.35
N SER A 90 8.91 -4.61 0.86
CA SER A 90 10.21 -3.94 0.91
C SER A 90 10.07 -2.53 1.46
N ARG A 91 11.10 -2.08 2.17
CA ARG A 91 11.09 -0.80 2.88
C ARG A 91 12.42 -0.09 2.68
N ILE A 92 12.38 1.15 2.20
CA ILE A 92 13.58 1.97 2.02
C ILE A 92 13.34 3.39 2.52
N SER A 93 14.42 4.05 2.95
CA SER A 93 14.41 5.48 3.25
C SER A 93 14.73 6.24 1.97
N VAL A 94 13.89 7.22 1.61
CA VAL A 94 14.08 8.04 0.41
C VAL A 94 14.12 9.52 0.77
N PRO A 95 14.91 10.36 0.06
CA PRO A 95 14.85 11.80 0.21
C PRO A 95 13.43 12.32 -0.08
N ALA A 96 12.85 13.11 0.85
CA ALA A 96 11.50 13.66 0.67
C ALA A 96 11.39 14.52 -0.61
N ALA A 97 12.50 15.14 -1.03
CA ALA A 97 12.60 15.93 -2.25
C ALA A 97 12.21 15.16 -3.53
N TRP A 98 12.38 13.83 -3.58
CA TRP A 98 11.96 13.02 -4.72
C TRP A 98 10.44 12.94 -4.88
N CYS A 99 9.70 13.20 -3.79
CA CYS A 99 8.25 13.07 -3.72
C CYS A 99 7.53 14.43 -3.79
N THR A 100 8.29 15.53 -3.81
CA THR A 100 7.75 16.91 -3.86
C THR A 100 7.98 17.60 -5.19
N VAL A 101 8.76 17.02 -6.11
CA VAL A 101 8.94 17.56 -7.48
C VAL A 101 7.59 17.50 -8.21
N GLY A 102 6.99 18.67 -8.45
CA GLY A 102 5.69 18.83 -9.13
C GLY A 102 4.52 19.28 -8.24
N ARG A 103 4.77 19.76 -7.02
CA ARG A 103 3.75 20.38 -6.15
C ARG A 103 3.71 21.93 -6.21
N ASP A 104 4.42 22.53 -7.16
CA ASP A 104 4.35 23.98 -7.44
C ASP A 104 3.18 24.33 -8.39
#